data_AF-C4JJY5-F1
#
_entry.id   AF-C4JJY5-F1
#
_cell.length_a   1.000
_cell.length_b   1.000
_cell.length_c   1.000
_cell.angle_alpha   90.00
_cell.angle_beta   90.00
_cell.angle_gamma   90.00
#
_symmetry.space_group_name_H-M   'P 1'
#
loop_
_entity.id
_entity.type
_entity.pdbx_description
1 polymer ?
#
loop_
_entity_poly.entity_id
_entity_poly.type
_entity_poly.pdbx_seq_one_letter_code
_entity_poly.pdbx_strand_id
1 'polypeptide(L)'
;MAEVQSQLLLRKKMKELYKRWNIRPWTRYAPWVQLPVWLTMMESIRRMVGMSGGLLNIIQSWVEKHPEAPKVPIVQSLSTEGALWFPDLLVADPNGVLPAILAATVFTNVTWGWKTQSPEEISKMVLRKERIKARGLGILKRTFQASALLLWPVMTMSEVPAGMLIYWISSTLFATAQTRILPKIIAAKPTPTPCKEKVVPVNFKLEPEPGPQNPETLRKPSKIRKLTG
;
A
#
# COMPACT_ATOMS: atom_id res chain seq x y z
N MET A 1 -9.09 28.19 14.63
CA MET A 1 -9.64 28.86 13.42
C MET A 1 -8.64 28.87 12.26
N ALA A 2 -7.42 29.39 12.45
CA ALA A 2 -6.38 29.42 11.41
C ALA A 2 -5.99 28.04 10.85
N GLU A 3 -5.85 27.02 11.70
CA GLU A 3 -5.56 25.64 11.24
C GLU A 3 -6.66 25.10 10.32
N VAL A 4 -7.93 25.29 10.67
CA VAL A 4 -9.07 24.83 9.86
C VAL A 4 -9.10 25.52 8.50
N GLN A 5 -8.85 26.83 8.46
CA GLN A 5 -8.74 27.58 7.20
C GLN A 5 -7.57 27.09 6.35
N SER A 6 -6.41 26.82 6.95
CA SER A 6 -5.25 26.28 6.24
C SER A 6 -5.55 24.91 5.60
N GLN A 7 -6.24 24.02 6.31
CA GLN A 7 -6.63 22.70 5.81
C GLN A 7 -7.62 22.80 4.65
N LEU A 8 -8.56 23.75 4.71
CA LEU A 8 -9.50 24.01 3.61
C LEU A 8 -8.80 24.55 2.37
N LEU A 9 -7.80 25.44 2.53
CA LEU A 9 -6.96 25.94 1.44
C LEU A 9 -6.15 24.81 0.80
N LEU A 10 -5.55 23.93 1.62
CA LEU A 10 -4.82 22.76 1.14
C LEU A 10 -5.72 21.82 0.33
N ARG A 11 -6.94 21.54 0.80
CA ARG A 11 -7.91 20.70 0.07
C ARG A 11 -8.30 21.31 -1.27
N LYS A 12 -8.57 22.63 -1.31
CA LYS A 12 -8.88 23.35 -2.56
C LYS A 12 -7.72 23.28 -3.55
N LYS A 13 -6.49 23.51 -3.07
CA LYS A 13 -5.28 23.44 -3.90
C LYS A 13 -4.99 22.03 -4.40
N MET A 14 -5.18 21.00 -3.56
CA MET A 14 -5.07 19.61 -4.00
C MET A 14 -6.08 19.29 -5.12
N LYS A 15 -7.34 19.74 -5.01
CA LYS A 15 -8.34 19.53 -6.07
C LYS A 15 -7.94 20.23 -7.38
N GLU A 16 -7.40 21.43 -7.31
CA GLU A 16 -6.87 22.18 -8.45
C GLU A 16 -5.72 21.43 -9.13
N LEU A 17 -4.77 20.91 -8.35
CA LEU A 17 -3.65 20.11 -8.85
C LEU A 17 -4.13 18.83 -9.52
N TYR A 18 -5.03 18.07 -8.90
CA TYR A 18 -5.57 16.84 -9.49
C TYR A 18 -6.27 17.10 -10.82
N LYS A 19 -7.01 18.22 -10.94
CA LYS A 19 -7.63 18.64 -12.20
C LYS A 19 -6.58 19.02 -13.26
N ARG A 20 -5.56 19.80 -12.89
CA ARG A 20 -4.48 20.22 -13.81
C ARG A 20 -3.67 19.04 -14.34
N TRP A 21 -3.43 18.03 -13.50
CA TRP A 21 -2.65 16.85 -13.84
C TRP A 21 -3.51 15.68 -14.38
N ASN A 22 -4.81 15.89 -14.56
CA ASN A 22 -5.77 14.88 -15.05
C ASN A 22 -5.72 13.56 -14.27
N ILE A 23 -5.47 13.63 -12.96
CA ILE A 23 -5.43 12.45 -12.09
C ILE A 23 -6.87 12.03 -11.79
N ARG A 24 -7.31 10.92 -12.39
CA ARG A 24 -8.66 10.40 -12.20
C ARG A 24 -8.81 9.78 -10.80
N PRO A 25 -9.82 10.13 -10.01
CA PRO A 25 -9.98 9.60 -8.64
C PRO A 25 -10.06 8.08 -8.56
N TRP A 26 -10.63 7.43 -9.59
CA TRP A 26 -10.80 5.97 -9.62
C TRP A 26 -9.48 5.21 -9.65
N THR A 27 -8.38 5.83 -10.11
CA THR A 27 -7.06 5.19 -10.18
C THR A 27 -6.54 4.76 -8.81
N ARG A 28 -6.99 5.41 -7.73
CA ARG A 28 -6.71 4.97 -6.35
C ARG A 28 -7.27 3.58 -6.04
N TYR A 29 -8.35 3.19 -6.70
CA TYR A 29 -9.02 1.91 -6.48
C TYR A 29 -8.53 0.81 -7.41
N ALA A 30 -7.57 1.08 -8.30
CA ALA A 30 -7.03 0.09 -9.22
C ALA A 30 -6.62 -1.25 -8.55
N PRO A 31 -6.00 -1.27 -7.34
CA PRO A 31 -5.68 -2.53 -6.66
C PRO A 31 -6.88 -3.41 -6.32
N TRP A 32 -8.08 -2.82 -6.14
CA TRP A 32 -9.29 -3.60 -5.83
C TRP A 32 -9.78 -4.41 -7.02
N VAL A 33 -9.53 -3.94 -8.25
CA VAL A 33 -9.88 -4.65 -9.47
C VAL A 33 -9.05 -5.92 -9.66
N GLN A 34 -7.86 -6.00 -9.04
CA GLN A 34 -7.00 -7.18 -9.09
C GLN A 34 -7.50 -8.32 -8.19
N LEU A 35 -8.22 -8.01 -7.11
CA LEU A 35 -8.60 -8.99 -6.09
C LEU A 35 -9.44 -10.16 -6.63
N PRO A 36 -10.44 -9.98 -7.52
CA PRO A 36 -11.20 -11.08 -8.08
C PRO A 36 -10.32 -12.06 -8.88
N VAL A 37 -9.39 -11.53 -9.68
CA VAL A 37 -8.45 -12.34 -10.48
C VAL A 37 -7.51 -13.12 -9.57
N TRP A 38 -6.97 -12.47 -8.54
CA TRP A 38 -6.13 -13.15 -7.56
C TRP A 38 -6.89 -14.24 -6.80
N LEU A 39 -8.11 -13.95 -6.35
CA LEU A 39 -8.93 -14.86 -5.55
C LEU A 39 -9.34 -16.10 -6.35
N THR A 40 -9.74 -15.93 -7.61
CA THR A 40 -10.09 -17.03 -8.51
C THR A 40 -8.90 -17.95 -8.77
N MET A 41 -7.72 -17.39 -9.09
CA MET A 41 -6.49 -18.18 -9.28
C MET A 41 -6.05 -18.90 -8.00
N MET A 42 -6.07 -18.18 -6.88
CA MET A 42 -5.71 -18.70 -5.56
C MET A 42 -6.57 -19.89 -5.14
N GLU A 43 -7.89 -19.79 -5.29
CA GLU A 43 -8.82 -20.86 -4.92
C GLU A 43 -8.73 -22.05 -5.89
N SER A 44 -8.57 -21.78 -7.19
CA SER A 44 -8.43 -22.83 -8.20
C SER A 44 -7.21 -23.71 -7.90
N ILE A 45 -6.04 -23.11 -7.69
CA ILE A 45 -4.81 -23.85 -7.37
C ILE A 45 -4.94 -24.58 -6.04
N ARG A 46 -5.49 -23.92 -5.02
CA ARG A 46 -5.74 -24.50 -3.69
C ARG A 46 -6.55 -25.80 -3.77
N ARG A 47 -7.62 -25.81 -4.58
CA ARG A 47 -8.44 -27.02 -4.77
C ARG A 47 -7.73 -28.08 -5.62
N MET A 48 -7.01 -27.68 -6.67
CA MET A 48 -6.26 -28.62 -7.51
C MET A 48 -5.20 -29.39 -6.71
N VAL A 49 -4.57 -28.75 -5.73
CA VAL A 49 -3.58 -29.40 -4.84
C VAL A 49 -4.20 -30.13 -3.63
N GLY A 50 -5.53 -30.19 -3.54
CA GLY A 50 -6.22 -30.89 -2.45
C GLY A 50 -6.24 -30.18 -1.10
N MET A 51 -5.80 -28.92 -1.02
CA MET A 51 -5.87 -28.15 0.22
C MET A 51 -7.32 -27.65 0.45
N SER A 52 -8.02 -28.30 1.37
CA SER A 52 -9.39 -27.95 1.75
C SER A 52 -9.42 -26.69 2.64
N GLY A 53 -10.32 -25.75 2.34
CA GLY A 53 -10.53 -24.53 3.12
C GLY A 53 -9.88 -23.30 2.50
N GLY A 54 -10.70 -22.34 2.09
CA GLY A 54 -10.27 -21.14 1.37
C GLY A 54 -11.19 -19.94 1.64
N LEU A 55 -10.74 -18.75 1.27
CA LEU A 55 -11.49 -17.51 1.47
C LEU A 55 -12.85 -17.55 0.76
N LEU A 56 -12.95 -18.23 -0.38
CA LEU A 56 -14.21 -18.37 -1.11
C LEU A 56 -15.23 -19.23 -0.37
N ASN A 57 -14.81 -20.31 0.32
CA ASN A 57 -15.73 -21.08 1.16
C ASN A 57 -16.30 -20.22 2.30
N ILE A 58 -15.46 -19.35 2.89
CA ILE A 58 -15.92 -18.41 3.92
C ILE A 58 -16.92 -17.44 3.31
N ILE A 59 -16.61 -16.80 2.18
CA ILE A 59 -17.54 -15.86 1.53
C ILE A 59 -18.85 -16.54 1.14
N GLN A 60 -18.79 -17.76 0.58
CA GLN A 60 -19.98 -18.54 0.21
C GLN A 60 -20.84 -18.86 1.43
N SER A 61 -20.23 -19.21 2.57
CA SER A 61 -20.98 -19.46 3.81
C SER A 61 -21.75 -18.23 4.35
N TRP A 62 -21.34 -17.02 3.98
CA TRP A 62 -22.08 -15.79 4.30
C TRP A 62 -23.25 -15.53 3.35
N VAL A 63 -23.16 -16.04 2.12
CA VAL A 63 -24.14 -15.80 1.04
C VAL A 63 -25.19 -16.91 1.01
N GLU A 64 -24.79 -18.16 1.18
CA GLU A 64 -25.64 -19.34 1.10
C GLU A 64 -25.80 -20.02 2.47
N LYS A 65 -27.04 -20.33 2.84
CA LYS A 65 -27.37 -21.10 4.07
C LYS A 65 -26.98 -22.57 3.99
N HIS A 66 -26.81 -23.13 2.78
CA HIS A 66 -26.37 -24.50 2.52
C HIS A 66 -25.26 -24.48 1.48
N PRO A 67 -24.01 -24.19 1.89
CA PRO A 67 -22.90 -24.15 0.96
C PRO A 67 -22.53 -25.57 0.57
N GLU A 68 -23.12 -26.08 -0.51
CA GLU A 68 -22.57 -27.24 -1.21
C GLU A 68 -21.25 -26.79 -1.83
N ALA A 69 -20.14 -27.16 -1.19
CA ALA A 69 -18.83 -26.78 -1.65
C ALA A 69 -18.63 -27.32 -3.08
N PRO A 70 -18.25 -26.47 -4.07
CA PRO A 70 -17.95 -26.94 -5.42
C PRO A 70 -16.88 -28.04 -5.36
N LYS A 71 -17.24 -29.29 -5.68
CA LYS A 71 -16.32 -30.43 -5.66
C LYS A 71 -15.39 -30.36 -6.88
N VAL A 72 -14.38 -29.51 -6.79
CA VAL A 72 -13.28 -29.50 -7.76
C VAL A 72 -12.36 -30.67 -7.41
N PRO A 73 -12.18 -31.65 -8.31
CA PRO A 73 -11.33 -32.80 -8.03
C PRO A 73 -9.86 -32.38 -7.96
N ILE A 74 -9.11 -33.09 -7.12
CA ILE A 74 -7.66 -32.98 -7.04
C ILE A 74 -7.08 -33.40 -8.40
N VAL A 75 -6.16 -32.61 -8.94
CA VAL A 75 -5.54 -32.89 -10.23
C VAL A 75 -4.36 -33.84 -10.00
N GLN A 76 -4.59 -35.13 -10.26
CA GLN A 76 -3.62 -36.18 -9.97
C GLN A 76 -2.31 -36.05 -10.76
N SER A 77 -2.33 -35.44 -11.95
CA SER A 77 -1.10 -35.24 -12.76
C SER A 77 -0.04 -34.40 -12.03
N LEU A 78 -0.47 -33.50 -11.14
CA LEU A 78 0.42 -32.67 -10.33
C LEU A 78 1.32 -33.49 -9.38
N SER A 79 0.97 -34.74 -9.08
CA SER A 79 1.83 -35.62 -8.28
C SER A 79 3.12 -36.03 -9.00
N THR A 80 3.16 -35.90 -10.33
CA THR A 80 4.30 -36.31 -11.17
C THR A 80 5.03 -35.16 -11.84
N GLU A 81 4.48 -33.94 -11.75
CA GLU A 81 4.99 -32.74 -12.43
C GLU A 81 5.99 -31.93 -11.58
N GLY A 82 6.53 -32.54 -10.52
CA GLY A 82 7.51 -31.90 -9.64
C GLY A 82 8.88 -31.69 -10.26
N ALA A 83 9.75 -31.01 -9.53
CA ALA A 83 11.10 -30.70 -9.99
C ALA A 83 12.13 -30.76 -8.85
N LEU A 84 13.38 -31.04 -9.22
CA LEU A 84 14.54 -31.10 -8.32
C LEU A 84 14.29 -31.96 -7.06
N TRP A 85 14.09 -31.33 -5.90
CA TRP A 85 13.94 -31.97 -4.60
C TRP A 85 12.48 -32.14 -4.14
N PHE A 86 11.51 -31.65 -4.93
CA PHE A 86 10.08 -31.79 -4.66
C PHE A 86 9.41 -32.49 -5.87
N PRO A 87 9.43 -33.82 -5.94
CA PRO A 87 8.89 -34.58 -7.08
C PRO A 87 7.36 -34.57 -7.15
N ASP A 88 6.68 -34.33 -6.03
CA ASP A 88 5.23 -34.32 -5.91
C ASP A 88 4.75 -32.92 -5.47
N LEU A 89 3.88 -32.26 -6.24
CA LEU A 89 3.33 -30.94 -5.90
C LEU A 89 2.17 -31.00 -4.89
N LEU A 90 1.57 -32.16 -4.69
CA LEU A 90 0.44 -32.38 -3.78
C LEU A 90 0.90 -32.56 -2.33
N VAL A 91 2.17 -32.94 -2.13
CA VAL A 91 2.76 -33.18 -0.81
C VAL A 91 3.58 -31.96 -0.36
N ALA A 92 3.79 -31.84 0.95
CA ALA A 92 4.61 -30.81 1.54
C ALA A 92 6.11 -30.97 1.20
N ASP A 93 6.80 -29.82 1.19
CA ASP A 93 8.26 -29.63 1.29
C ASP A 93 9.03 -30.64 2.17
N PRO A 94 9.60 -31.79 1.71
CA PRO A 94 10.29 -32.70 2.63
C PRO A 94 11.49 -32.06 3.35
N ASN A 95 12.17 -31.13 2.67
CA ASN A 95 13.36 -30.45 3.19
C ASN A 95 13.05 -29.05 3.74
N GLY A 96 11.82 -28.55 3.58
CA GLY A 96 11.43 -27.20 3.99
C GLY A 96 12.14 -26.07 3.24
N VAL A 97 12.69 -26.34 2.06
CA VAL A 97 13.41 -25.35 1.23
C VAL A 97 12.43 -24.39 0.56
N LEU A 98 11.30 -24.87 0.04
CA LEU A 98 10.25 -24.04 -0.58
C LEU A 98 9.64 -23.05 0.43
N PRO A 99 9.26 -23.46 1.66
CA PRO A 99 8.89 -22.52 2.72
C PRO A 99 9.94 -21.44 3.00
N ALA A 100 11.23 -21.79 3.02
CA ALA A 100 12.31 -20.83 3.23
C ALA A 100 12.45 -19.84 2.04
N ILE A 101 12.35 -20.33 0.80
CA ILE A 101 12.35 -19.48 -0.41
C ILE A 101 11.15 -18.52 -0.39
N LEU A 102 9.97 -19.00 -0.01
CA LEU A 102 8.77 -18.18 0.11
C LEU A 102 8.98 -17.07 1.16
N ALA A 103 9.48 -17.41 2.34
CA ALA A 103 9.79 -16.45 3.40
C ALA A 103 10.74 -15.35 2.91
N ALA A 104 11.84 -15.73 2.25
CA ALA A 104 12.80 -14.79 1.67
C ALA A 104 12.17 -13.92 0.56
N THR A 105 11.35 -14.51 -0.28
CA THR A 105 10.66 -13.84 -1.39
C THR A 105 9.66 -12.78 -0.87
N VAL A 106 8.82 -13.16 0.10
CA VAL A 106 7.85 -12.25 0.74
C VAL A 106 8.56 -11.14 1.52
N PHE A 107 9.60 -11.47 2.28
CA PHE A 107 10.42 -10.49 2.98
C PHE A 107 10.99 -9.44 2.01
N THR A 108 11.51 -9.90 0.88
CA THR A 108 12.07 -9.05 -0.17
C THR A 108 11.00 -8.17 -0.81
N ASN A 109 9.82 -8.73 -1.11
CA ASN A 109 8.68 -8.00 -1.65
C ASN A 109 8.22 -6.86 -0.73
N VAL A 110 8.07 -7.13 0.56
CA VAL A 110 7.68 -6.10 1.55
C VAL A 110 8.76 -5.04 1.69
N THR A 111 10.02 -5.45 1.76
CA THR A 111 11.16 -4.55 1.94
C THR A 111 11.24 -3.54 0.79
N TRP A 112 11.03 -4.00 -0.44
CA TRP A 112 11.16 -3.19 -1.65
C TRP A 112 9.87 -2.52 -2.10
N GLY A 113 8.71 -3.10 -1.83
CA GLY A 113 7.42 -2.57 -2.25
C GLY A 113 6.92 -1.41 -1.39
N TRP A 114 7.22 -1.45 -0.07
CA TRP A 114 6.69 -0.46 0.87
C TRP A 114 7.66 0.69 1.06
N LYS A 115 7.31 1.87 0.52
CA LYS A 115 8.04 3.12 0.71
C LYS A 115 7.72 3.70 2.08
N THR A 116 8.71 3.72 2.97
CA THR A 116 8.64 4.33 4.31
C THR A 116 9.56 5.53 4.38
N GLN A 117 9.14 6.57 5.09
CA GLN A 117 9.95 7.77 5.30
C GLN A 117 11.08 7.51 6.30
N SER A 118 12.21 8.19 6.13
CA SER A 118 13.34 8.04 7.04
C SER A 118 13.00 8.64 8.42
N PRO A 119 13.66 8.19 9.51
CA PRO A 119 13.46 8.78 10.84
C PRO A 119 13.67 10.30 10.87
N GLU A 120 14.61 10.81 10.07
CA GLU A 120 14.91 12.25 9.94
C GLU A 120 13.83 13.01 9.18
N GLU A 121 13.23 12.41 8.15
CA GLU A 121 12.10 13.01 7.45
C GLU A 121 10.88 13.10 8.35
N ILE A 122 10.66 12.08 9.19
CA ILE A 122 9.55 12.00 10.14
C ILE A 122 9.67 13.07 11.24
N SER A 123 10.89 13.37 11.71
CA SER A 123 11.09 14.41 12.72
C SER A 123 10.81 15.82 12.18
N LYS A 124 11.09 16.06 10.89
CA LYS A 124 10.83 17.33 10.18
C LYS A 124 9.36 17.60 9.88
N MET A 125 8.47 16.61 10.05
CA MET A 125 7.03 16.82 9.81
C MET A 125 6.40 17.70 10.88
N VAL A 126 5.73 18.76 10.41
CA VAL A 126 5.02 19.73 11.25
C VAL A 126 3.72 19.14 11.82
N LEU A 127 2.98 18.36 11.03
CA LEU A 127 1.70 17.81 11.47
C LEU A 127 1.88 16.53 12.29
N ARG A 128 1.41 16.55 13.54
CA ARG A 128 1.37 15.38 14.43
C ARG A 128 0.67 14.17 13.79
N LYS A 129 -0.42 14.40 13.05
CA LYS A 129 -1.17 13.33 12.35
C LYS A 129 -0.34 12.63 11.28
N GLU A 130 0.48 13.38 10.54
CA GLU A 130 1.35 12.81 9.50
C GLU A 130 2.50 12.02 10.12
N ARG A 131 3.09 12.53 11.20
CA ARG A 131 4.13 11.83 11.97
C ARG A 131 3.65 10.49 12.51
N ILE A 132 2.45 10.44 13.10
CA ILE A 132 1.86 9.20 13.62
C ILE A 132 1.60 8.21 12.48
N LYS A 133 1.06 8.66 11.34
CA LYS A 133 0.85 7.82 10.17
C LYS A 133 2.15 7.24 9.61
N ALA A 134 3.18 8.06 9.46
CA ALA A 134 4.48 7.63 8.95
C ALA A 134 5.15 6.61 9.88
N ARG A 135 5.12 6.84 11.19
CA ARG A 135 5.59 5.87 12.20
C ARG A 135 4.78 4.59 12.17
N GLY A 136 3.45 4.69 12.11
CA GLY A 136 2.55 3.55 12.01
C GLY A 136 2.85 2.69 10.79
N LEU A 137 3.08 3.31 9.62
CA LEU A 137 3.46 2.60 8.40
C LEU A 137 4.83 1.92 8.53
N GLY A 138 5.80 2.56 9.21
CA GLY A 138 7.11 1.97 9.48
C GLY A 138 7.03 0.76 10.41
N ILE A 139 6.25 0.85 11.49
CA ILE A 139 5.98 -0.28 12.40
C ILE A 139 5.30 -1.40 11.62
N LEU A 140 4.26 -1.07 10.86
CA LEU A 140 3.51 -2.04 10.05
C LEU A 140 4.43 -2.79 9.08
N LYS A 141 5.32 -2.07 8.37
CA LYS A 141 6.32 -2.68 7.49
C LYS A 141 7.22 -3.67 8.25
N ARG A 142 7.72 -3.29 9.43
CA ARG A 142 8.58 -4.17 10.26
C ARG A 142 7.82 -5.40 10.74
N THR A 143 6.55 -5.25 11.12
CA THR A 143 5.69 -6.37 11.50
C THR A 143 5.48 -7.32 10.32
N PHE A 144 5.21 -6.80 9.12
CA PHE A 144 5.10 -7.64 7.92
C PHE A 144 6.42 -8.35 7.57
N GLN A 145 7.56 -7.66 7.67
CA GLN A 145 8.88 -8.27 7.49
C GLN A 145 9.14 -9.40 8.50
N ALA A 146 8.83 -9.17 9.78
CA ALA A 146 8.95 -10.21 10.81
C ALA A 146 8.01 -11.39 10.52
N SER A 147 6.76 -11.13 10.11
CA SER A 147 5.80 -12.17 9.75
C SER A 147 6.27 -13.01 8.57
N ALA A 148 7.01 -12.42 7.62
CA ALA A 148 7.56 -13.15 6.49
C ALA A 148 8.57 -14.22 6.93
N LEU A 149 9.37 -13.94 7.96
CA LEU A 149 10.30 -14.92 8.53
C LEU A 149 9.57 -16.05 9.27
N LEU A 150 8.43 -15.75 9.89
CA LEU A 150 7.59 -16.76 10.55
C LEU A 150 6.90 -17.70 9.56
N LEU A 151 6.78 -17.35 8.27
CA LEU A 151 6.18 -18.22 7.28
C LEU A 151 6.94 -19.54 7.15
N TRP A 152 8.27 -19.54 7.25
CA TRP A 152 9.04 -20.76 7.10
C TRP A 152 8.64 -21.87 8.10
N PRO A 153 8.71 -21.67 9.42
CA PRO A 153 8.30 -22.70 10.38
C PRO A 153 6.80 -23.01 10.27
N VAL A 154 5.94 -22.01 10.10
CA VAL A 154 4.48 -22.21 10.04
C VAL A 154 4.08 -23.06 8.84
N MET A 155 4.64 -22.80 7.65
CA MET A 155 4.31 -23.57 6.44
C MET A 155 4.84 -25.01 6.52
N THR A 156 5.97 -25.21 7.18
CA THR A 156 6.54 -26.56 7.40
C THR A 156 5.68 -27.35 8.40
N MET A 157 5.25 -26.72 9.50
CA MET A 157 4.40 -27.37 10.51
C MET A 157 2.97 -27.65 10.02
N SER A 158 2.47 -26.86 9.07
CA SER A 158 1.11 -27.02 8.52
C SER A 158 1.06 -27.93 7.29
N GLU A 159 2.20 -28.53 6.91
CA GLU A 159 2.33 -29.44 5.76
C GLU A 159 1.68 -28.91 4.48
N VAL A 160 1.95 -27.64 4.16
CA VAL A 160 1.35 -27.01 2.97
C VAL A 160 1.89 -27.65 1.68
N PRO A 161 1.02 -28.03 0.72
CA PRO A 161 1.45 -28.63 -0.55
C PRO A 161 2.44 -27.76 -1.32
N ALA A 162 3.47 -28.37 -1.91
CA ALA A 162 4.53 -27.69 -2.64
C ALA A 162 4.00 -26.84 -3.81
N GLY A 163 2.96 -27.31 -4.52
CA GLY A 163 2.33 -26.56 -5.61
C GLY A 163 1.74 -25.22 -5.15
N MET A 164 1.24 -25.16 -3.92
CA MET A 164 0.75 -23.90 -3.35
C MET A 164 1.89 -22.91 -3.08
N LEU A 165 3.01 -23.40 -2.55
CA LEU A 165 4.18 -22.59 -2.25
C LEU A 165 4.79 -22.02 -3.52
N ILE A 166 4.89 -22.82 -4.59
CA ILE A 166 5.38 -22.38 -5.91
C ILE A 166 4.50 -21.26 -6.48
N TYR A 167 3.18 -21.40 -6.39
CA TYR A 167 2.26 -20.34 -6.80
C TYR A 167 2.49 -19.04 -6.01
N TRP A 168 2.64 -19.12 -4.68
CA TRP A 168 2.91 -17.93 -3.87
C TRP A 168 4.28 -17.31 -4.15
N ILE A 169 5.31 -18.11 -4.36
CA ILE A 169 6.64 -17.63 -4.75
C ILE A 169 6.56 -16.89 -6.09
N SER A 170 6.02 -17.54 -7.11
CA SER A 170 5.94 -16.97 -8.47
C SER A 170 5.11 -15.69 -8.52
N SER A 171 3.92 -15.68 -7.90
CA SER A 171 3.07 -14.48 -7.83
C SER A 171 3.72 -13.32 -7.06
N THR A 172 4.46 -13.62 -5.99
CA THR A 172 5.19 -12.59 -5.21
C THR A 172 6.39 -12.05 -5.99
N LEU A 173 7.14 -12.92 -6.69
CA LEU A 173 8.22 -12.50 -7.57
C LEU A 173 7.69 -11.61 -8.71
N PHE A 174 6.58 -11.99 -9.32
CA PHE A 174 5.94 -11.18 -10.36
C PHE A 174 5.49 -9.82 -9.82
N ALA A 175 4.85 -9.75 -8.66
CA ALA A 175 4.47 -8.50 -8.01
C ALA A 175 5.69 -7.61 -7.68
N THR A 176 6.79 -8.24 -7.25
CA THR A 176 8.05 -7.55 -6.98
C THR A 176 8.65 -6.97 -8.26
N ALA A 177 8.69 -7.76 -9.32
CA ALA A 177 9.14 -7.35 -10.64
C ALA A 177 8.30 -6.18 -11.17
N GLN A 178 6.97 -6.29 -11.09
CA GLN A 178 6.05 -5.22 -11.48
C GLN A 178 6.36 -3.92 -10.72
N THR A 179 6.55 -3.98 -9.41
CA THR A 179 6.84 -2.79 -8.59
C THR A 179 8.17 -2.12 -8.94
N ARG A 180 9.14 -2.90 -9.44
CA ARG A 180 10.49 -2.43 -9.81
C ARG A 180 10.58 -1.92 -11.25
N ILE A 181 9.88 -2.58 -12.16
CA ILE A 181 9.97 -2.36 -13.61
C ILE A 181 8.97 -1.29 -14.04
N LEU A 182 7.74 -1.30 -13.51
CA LEU A 182 6.68 -0.41 -13.94
C LEU A 182 7.05 1.09 -13.83
N PRO A 183 7.68 1.57 -12.74
CA PRO A 183 8.10 2.98 -12.67
C PRO A 183 9.22 3.35 -13.66
N LYS A 184 9.97 2.36 -14.16
CA LYS A 184 11.03 2.59 -15.16
C LYS A 184 10.46 2.66 -16.58
N ILE A 185 9.42 1.87 -16.85
CA ILE A 185 8.74 1.83 -18.16
C ILE A 185 7.77 3.00 -18.30
N ILE A 186 6.97 3.27 -17.27
CA ILE A 186 6.04 4.39 -17.29
C ILE A 186 6.84 5.66 -16.98
N ALA A 187 7.14 6.43 -18.02
CA ALA A 187 7.66 7.79 -17.92
C ALA A 187 6.61 8.70 -17.27
N ALA A 188 6.50 8.62 -15.95
CA ALA A 188 5.66 9.52 -15.19
C ALA A 188 6.24 10.94 -15.33
N LYS A 189 5.38 11.92 -15.63
CA LYS A 189 5.80 13.32 -15.65
C LYS A 189 6.48 13.67 -14.31
N PRO A 190 7.59 14.43 -14.33
CA PRO A 190 8.34 14.72 -13.12
C PRO A 190 7.43 15.39 -12.08
N THR A 191 7.49 14.90 -10.84
CA THR A 191 6.72 15.50 -9.74
C THR A 191 7.19 16.95 -9.54
N PRO A 192 6.28 17.92 -9.42
CA PRO A 192 6.67 19.30 -9.15
C PRO A 192 7.48 19.35 -7.86
N THR A 193 8.66 19.98 -7.91
CA THR A 193 9.51 20.16 -6.73
C THR A 193 8.76 20.97 -5.67
N PRO A 194 8.94 20.67 -4.37
CA PRO A 194 8.37 21.46 -3.30
C PRO A 194 8.69 22.95 -3.51
N CYS A 195 7.70 23.82 -3.36
CA CYS A 195 7.98 25.26 -3.34
C CYS A 195 8.98 25.52 -2.23
N LYS A 196 10.16 26.06 -2.58
CA LYS A 196 11.09 26.60 -1.59
C LYS A 196 10.35 27.74 -0.91
N GLU A 197 10.19 27.64 0.41
CA GLU A 197 9.58 28.70 1.20
C GLU A 197 10.42 29.97 1.01
N LYS A 198 9.88 30.97 0.32
CA LYS A 198 10.45 32.30 0.36
C LYS A 198 10.11 32.84 1.73
N VAL A 199 11.10 32.89 2.63
CA VAL A 199 10.96 33.62 3.89
C VAL A 199 10.74 35.08 3.50
N VAL A 200 9.49 35.52 3.49
CA VAL A 200 9.17 36.94 3.30
C VAL A 200 9.31 37.57 4.66
N PRO A 201 10.34 38.41 4.92
CA PRO A 201 10.40 39.15 6.17
C PRO A 201 9.20 40.08 6.21
N VAL A 202 8.24 39.77 7.08
CA VAL A 202 7.14 40.67 7.38
C VAL A 202 7.71 41.74 8.30
N ASN A 203 8.19 42.84 7.72
CA ASN A 203 8.47 44.04 8.49
C ASN A 203 7.13 44.60 8.97
N PHE A 204 6.74 44.22 10.19
CA PHE A 204 5.74 44.95 10.95
C PHE A 204 6.31 46.33 11.25
N LYS A 205 6.10 47.27 10.33
CA LYS A 205 6.23 48.68 10.65
C LYS A 205 5.06 48.98 11.58
N LEU A 206 5.30 48.90 12.89
CA LEU A 206 4.40 49.44 13.90
C LEU A 206 4.42 50.95 13.69
N GLU A 207 3.49 51.44 12.89
CA GLU A 207 3.20 52.86 12.81
C GLU A 207 2.51 53.22 14.13
N PRO A 208 3.03 54.18 14.91
CA PRO A 208 2.44 54.54 16.18
C PRO A 208 1.02 55.09 15.96
N GLU A 209 0.05 54.45 16.61
CA GLU A 209 -1.36 54.85 16.63
C GLU A 209 -1.50 56.35 16.98
N PRO A 210 -2.14 57.19 16.15
CA PRO A 210 -2.67 58.45 16.63
C PRO A 210 -3.89 58.17 17.53
N GLY A 211 -4.01 58.93 18.62
CA GLY A 211 -4.99 58.75 19.69
C GLY A 211 -6.49 58.69 19.31
N PRO A 212 -7.37 58.61 20.31
CA PRO A 212 -8.54 57.75 20.31
C PRO A 212 -9.59 58.17 19.26
N GLN A 213 -9.98 57.25 18.38
CA GLN A 213 -11.13 57.43 17.49
C GLN A 213 -12.12 56.26 17.65
N ASN A 214 -13.29 56.64 18.20
CA ASN A 214 -14.65 56.07 18.13
C ASN A 214 -14.84 54.62 17.60
N PRO A 215 -15.49 53.71 18.37
CA PRO A 215 -15.60 52.26 18.08
C PRO A 215 -16.39 51.79 16.85
N GLU A 216 -16.85 52.65 15.93
CA GLU A 216 -17.74 52.23 14.83
C GLU A 216 -17.07 51.93 13.48
N THR A 217 -15.74 51.91 13.38
CA THR A 217 -15.07 51.50 12.12
C THR A 217 -14.34 50.17 12.24
N LEU A 218 -15.12 49.08 12.26
CA LEU A 218 -14.64 47.74 11.91
C LEU A 218 -14.17 47.74 10.45
N ARG A 219 -12.93 48.17 10.26
CA ARG A 219 -12.26 48.28 8.97
C ARG A 219 -12.06 46.87 8.42
N LYS A 220 -12.86 46.52 7.41
CA LYS A 220 -12.70 45.33 6.56
C LYS A 220 -11.22 45.15 6.17
N PRO A 221 -10.69 43.92 6.11
CA PRO A 221 -9.30 43.70 5.73
C PRO A 221 -9.07 44.26 4.32
N SER A 222 -8.18 45.25 4.26
CA SER A 222 -7.77 45.91 3.03
C SER A 222 -7.12 44.92 2.06
N LYS A 223 -7.37 45.18 0.77
CA LYS A 223 -7.04 44.33 -0.39
C LYS A 223 -5.66 43.68 -0.30
N ILE A 224 -5.63 42.35 -0.42
CA ILE A 224 -4.42 41.60 -0.76
C ILE A 224 -3.98 42.03 -2.17
N ARG A 225 -2.91 42.81 -2.25
CA ARG A 225 -2.27 43.17 -3.53
C ARG A 225 -1.64 41.91 -4.11
N LYS A 226 -2.21 41.36 -5.20
CA LYS A 226 -1.52 40.36 -6.01
C LYS A 226 -0.27 41.02 -6.60
N LEU A 227 0.90 40.52 -6.26
CA LEU A 227 2.15 40.86 -6.94
C LEU A 227 2.50 39.74 -7.91
N THR A 228 2.45 40.09 -9.19
CA THR A 228 3.04 39.38 -10.32
C THR A 228 4.56 39.33 -10.17
N GLY A 229 5.14 38.16 -10.43
CA GLY A 229 6.58 37.89 -10.39
C GLY A 229 6.86 36.40 -10.32
#